data_AF-A0A2H3E663-F1
#
_entry.id   AF-A0A2H3E663-F1
#
_cell.length_a   1.000
_cell.length_b   1.000
_cell.length_c   1.000
_cell.angle_alpha   90.00
_cell.angle_beta   90.00
_cell.angle_gamma   90.00
#
_symmetry.space_group_name_H-M   'P 1'
#
loop_
_entity.id
_entity.type
_entity.pdbx_description
1 polymer ?
#
loop_
_entity_poly.entity_id
_entity_poly.type
_entity_poly.pdbx_seq_one_letter_code
_entity_poly.pdbx_strand_id
1 'polypeptide(L)'
;MYPGLRVGPSTKIRALIVGNATLAHISLKYKLPDKLRLHPAQALTLRASTNVQADVFESFVGGLYVDQGLDSAQAWLYELFRPFVELAYNIVRTQHGLPSACAPPSPPPAHPQFPARQPLGHADLNVTETTVGHLGLFNQHLQKANRQVEWIYSIRDPDSDDGEEVDPEMSKGIKTTPVWYVKVVVDGEHFGKGKGNTKKAARNEAAKEGLKKLDINV
;
A
#
# COMPACT_ATOMS: atom_id res chain seq x y z
N MET A 1 -13.98 -16.46 -4.12
CA MET A 1 -12.51 -16.22 -4.12
C MET A 1 -12.09 -15.80 -2.72
N TYR A 2 -11.27 -16.63 -2.04
CA TYR A 2 -10.52 -16.35 -0.80
C TYR A 2 -11.26 -15.77 0.44
N PRO A 3 -12.20 -16.51 1.04
CA PRO A 3 -12.80 -16.14 2.32
C PRO A 3 -11.75 -16.29 3.46
N GLY A 4 -11.13 -15.19 3.87
CA GLY A 4 -10.14 -15.21 4.96
C GLY A 4 -9.09 -14.12 4.93
N LEU A 5 -8.97 -13.36 3.83
CA LEU A 5 -8.08 -12.19 3.81
C LEU A 5 -8.70 -11.04 4.60
N ARG A 6 -7.94 -10.49 5.56
CA ARG A 6 -8.26 -9.19 6.17
C ARG A 6 -8.31 -8.10 5.08
N VAL A 7 -9.07 -7.03 5.32
CA VAL A 7 -9.35 -5.93 4.35
C VAL A 7 -8.08 -5.35 3.70
N GLY A 8 -6.97 -5.28 4.44
CA GLY A 8 -5.67 -4.79 3.95
C GLY A 8 -5.09 -5.64 2.81
N PRO A 9 -4.78 -6.93 3.04
CA PRO A 9 -4.36 -7.85 1.99
C PRO A 9 -5.26 -7.87 0.75
N SER A 10 -6.59 -7.87 0.92
CA SER A 10 -7.53 -7.85 -0.22
C SER A 10 -7.43 -6.56 -1.05
N THR A 11 -7.25 -5.42 -0.38
CA THR A 11 -7.03 -4.13 -1.05
C THR A 11 -5.71 -4.10 -1.81
N LYS A 12 -4.67 -4.73 -1.25
CA LYS A 12 -3.37 -4.87 -1.91
C LYS A 12 -3.45 -5.76 -3.15
N ILE A 13 -4.14 -6.90 -3.06
CA ILE A 13 -4.39 -7.78 -4.21
C ILE A 13 -5.11 -7.01 -5.32
N ARG A 14 -6.20 -6.30 -5.00
CA ARG A 14 -6.93 -5.47 -5.96
C ARG A 14 -6.00 -4.46 -6.64
N ALA A 15 -5.21 -3.71 -5.86
CA ALA A 15 -4.31 -2.70 -6.39
C ALA A 15 -3.23 -3.27 -7.33
N LEU A 16 -2.81 -4.53 -7.14
CA LEU A 16 -1.87 -5.21 -8.04
C LEU A 16 -2.53 -5.64 -9.35
N ILE A 17 -3.79 -6.08 -9.29
CA ILE A 17 -4.50 -6.61 -10.47
C ILE A 17 -5.01 -5.48 -11.36
N VAL A 18 -5.67 -4.46 -10.77
CA VAL A 18 -6.32 -3.37 -11.52
C VAL A 18 -5.55 -2.05 -11.45
N GLY A 19 -4.24 -2.10 -11.19
CA GLY A 19 -3.38 -0.92 -11.25
C GLY A 19 -2.99 -0.56 -12.69
N ASN A 20 -2.75 0.73 -12.96
CA ASN A 20 -2.42 1.24 -14.31
C ASN A 20 -1.32 0.45 -15.01
N ALA A 21 -0.27 0.03 -14.30
CA ALA A 21 0.80 -0.77 -14.88
C ALA A 21 0.31 -2.10 -15.46
N THR A 22 -0.56 -2.80 -14.73
CA THR A 22 -1.14 -4.08 -15.15
C THR A 22 -2.13 -3.88 -16.29
N LEU A 23 -3.02 -2.89 -16.18
CA LEU A 23 -4.00 -2.58 -17.23
C LEU A 23 -3.33 -2.14 -18.53
N ALA A 24 -2.28 -1.31 -18.45
CA ALA A 24 -1.48 -0.92 -19.61
C ALA A 24 -0.79 -2.12 -20.27
N HIS A 25 -0.22 -3.04 -19.46
CA HIS A 25 0.38 -4.26 -19.98
C HIS A 25 -0.65 -5.13 -20.74
N ILE A 26 -1.85 -5.29 -20.19
CA ILE A 26 -2.95 -6.02 -20.83
C ILE A 26 -3.37 -5.30 -22.13
N SER A 27 -3.54 -3.98 -22.08
CA SER A 27 -3.90 -3.13 -23.21
C SER A 27 -2.95 -3.29 -24.40
N LEU A 28 -1.64 -3.33 -24.13
CA LEU A 28 -0.60 -3.57 -25.13
C LEU A 28 -0.69 -4.97 -25.75
N LYS A 29 -1.02 -6.01 -24.97
CA LYS A 29 -1.23 -7.37 -25.51
C LYS A 29 -2.37 -7.42 -26.52
N TYR A 30 -3.43 -6.65 -26.29
CA TYR A 30 -4.55 -6.50 -27.23
C TYR A 30 -4.29 -5.47 -28.34
N LYS A 31 -3.15 -4.76 -28.31
CA LYS A 31 -2.81 -3.68 -29.23
C LYS A 31 -3.89 -2.59 -29.30
N LEU A 32 -4.55 -2.30 -28.17
CA LEU A 32 -5.58 -1.26 -28.10
C LEU A 32 -5.04 0.15 -28.38
N PRO A 33 -3.84 0.56 -27.89
CA PRO A 33 -3.32 1.91 -28.14
C PRO A 33 -3.10 2.20 -29.64
N ASP A 34 -2.77 1.19 -30.44
CA ASP A 34 -2.58 1.33 -31.88
C ASP A 34 -3.87 1.70 -32.61
N LYS A 35 -5.02 1.32 -32.04
CA LYS A 35 -6.35 1.58 -32.58
C LYS A 35 -6.90 2.96 -32.19
N LEU A 36 -6.21 3.70 -31.32
CA LEU A 36 -6.62 5.04 -30.92
C LEU A 36 -6.53 6.02 -32.10
N ARG A 37 -7.62 6.77 -32.29
CA ARG A 37 -7.67 7.92 -33.19
C ARG A 37 -7.10 9.12 -32.46
N LEU A 38 -5.89 9.51 -32.84
CA LEU A 38 -5.12 10.58 -32.19
C LEU A 38 -4.64 11.58 -33.22
N HIS A 39 -4.41 12.82 -32.79
CA HIS A 39 -3.75 13.81 -33.64
C HIS A 39 -2.31 13.34 -33.97
N PRO A 40 -1.84 13.37 -35.23
CA PRO A 40 -0.54 12.82 -35.63
C PRO A 40 0.63 13.32 -34.79
N ALA A 41 0.63 14.61 -34.42
CA ALA A 41 1.69 15.22 -33.62
C ALA A 41 1.82 14.65 -32.19
N GLN A 42 0.75 14.09 -31.63
CA GLN A 42 0.73 13.55 -30.25
C GLN A 42 0.67 12.02 -30.22
N ALA A 43 0.48 11.39 -31.38
CA ALA A 43 0.16 9.97 -31.47
C ALA A 43 1.25 9.08 -30.86
N LEU A 44 2.53 9.39 -31.10
CA LEU A 44 3.63 8.61 -30.54
C LEU A 44 3.67 8.69 -29.01
N THR A 45 3.62 9.91 -28.46
CA THR A 45 3.68 10.16 -27.02
C THR A 45 2.48 9.56 -26.29
N LEU A 46 1.27 9.76 -26.81
CA LEU A 46 0.05 9.28 -26.17
C LEU A 46 -0.06 7.74 -26.24
N ARG A 47 0.34 7.11 -27.35
CA ARG A 47 0.38 5.64 -27.42
C ARG A 47 1.40 5.02 -26.47
N ALA A 48 2.50 5.71 -26.21
CA ALA A 48 3.53 5.26 -25.26
C ALA A 48 3.15 5.49 -23.78
N SER A 49 2.16 6.35 -23.50
CA SER A 49 1.78 6.71 -22.13
C SER A 49 1.06 5.56 -21.42
N THR A 50 1.62 5.09 -20.31
CA THR A 50 1.02 4.04 -19.47
C THR A 50 -0.39 4.41 -18.99
N ASN A 51 -0.64 5.68 -18.68
CA ASN A 51 -1.98 6.12 -18.26
C ASN A 51 -2.97 5.98 -19.41
N VAL A 52 -2.63 6.46 -20.61
CA VAL A 52 -3.51 6.32 -21.80
C VAL A 52 -3.74 4.85 -22.16
N GLN A 53 -2.71 4.01 -22.03
CA GLN A 53 -2.82 2.56 -22.25
C GLN A 53 -3.77 1.90 -21.25
N ALA A 54 -3.75 2.30 -19.98
CA ALA A 54 -4.71 1.82 -18.99
C ALA A 54 -6.13 2.33 -19.28
N ASP A 55 -6.28 3.64 -19.53
CA ASP A 55 -7.57 4.28 -19.79
C ASP A 55 -8.28 3.70 -21.02
N VAL A 56 -7.54 3.35 -22.08
CA VAL A 56 -8.14 2.72 -23.27
C VAL A 56 -8.63 1.30 -22.98
N PHE A 57 -7.97 0.56 -22.09
CA PHE A 57 -8.46 -0.74 -21.66
C PHE A 57 -9.76 -0.58 -20.86
N GLU A 58 -9.80 0.34 -19.90
CA GLU A 58 -11.03 0.63 -19.14
C GLU A 58 -12.18 1.09 -20.05
N SER A 59 -11.87 1.94 -21.02
CA SER A 59 -12.84 2.40 -22.03
C SER A 59 -13.36 1.23 -22.88
N PHE A 60 -12.50 0.29 -23.25
CA PHE A 60 -12.90 -0.92 -23.98
C PHE A 60 -13.82 -1.81 -23.13
N VAL A 61 -13.49 -2.00 -21.85
CA VAL A 61 -14.36 -2.75 -20.91
C VAL A 61 -15.72 -2.06 -20.77
N GLY A 62 -15.74 -0.73 -20.64
CA GLY A 62 -16.96 0.06 -20.59
C GLY A 62 -17.81 -0.10 -21.86
N GLY A 63 -17.16 -0.08 -23.03
CA GLY A 63 -17.83 -0.34 -24.31
C GLY A 63 -18.41 -1.76 -24.39
N LEU A 64 -17.67 -2.77 -23.96
CA LEU A 64 -18.15 -4.17 -23.91
C LEU A 64 -19.36 -4.32 -22.98
N TYR A 65 -19.34 -3.66 -21.83
CA TYR A 65 -20.48 -3.65 -20.91
C TYR A 65 -21.73 -3.01 -21.55
N VAL A 66 -21.56 -1.89 -22.24
CA VAL A 66 -22.67 -1.21 -22.94
C VAL A 66 -23.20 -2.06 -24.10
N ASP A 67 -22.34 -2.79 -24.80
CA ASP A 67 -22.70 -3.63 -25.96
C ASP A 67 -23.36 -4.96 -25.55
N GLN A 68 -22.82 -5.66 -24.55
CA GLN A 68 -23.16 -7.06 -24.25
C GLN A 68 -23.61 -7.32 -22.80
N GLY A 69 -23.71 -6.28 -21.99
CA GLY A 69 -24.15 -6.36 -20.60
C GLY A 69 -23.08 -6.88 -19.62
N LEU A 70 -23.46 -6.94 -18.35
CA LEU A 70 -22.56 -7.28 -17.25
C LEU A 70 -22.06 -8.72 -17.30
N ASP A 71 -22.94 -9.69 -17.57
CA ASP A 71 -22.60 -11.11 -17.51
C ASP A 71 -21.51 -11.48 -18.52
N SER A 72 -21.64 -10.98 -19.75
CA SER A 72 -20.66 -11.17 -20.83
C SER A 72 -19.31 -10.52 -20.48
N ALA A 73 -19.33 -9.27 -20.01
CA ALA A 73 -18.12 -8.56 -19.60
C ALA A 73 -17.43 -9.25 -18.42
N GLN A 74 -18.20 -9.69 -17.42
CA GLN A 74 -17.69 -10.37 -16.24
C GLN A 74 -17.09 -11.74 -16.57
N ALA A 75 -17.75 -12.55 -17.41
CA ALA A 75 -17.24 -13.84 -17.85
C ALA A 75 -15.88 -13.70 -18.55
N TRP A 76 -15.76 -12.74 -19.46
CA TRP A 76 -14.49 -12.44 -20.14
C TRP A 76 -13.42 -11.93 -19.18
N LEU A 77 -13.75 -10.96 -18.31
CA LEU A 77 -12.81 -10.39 -17.35
C LEU A 77 -12.30 -11.42 -16.35
N TYR A 78 -13.13 -12.37 -15.91
CA TYR A 78 -12.69 -13.41 -14.98
C TYR A 78 -11.59 -14.29 -15.57
N GLU A 79 -11.76 -14.74 -16.81
CA GLU A 79 -10.74 -15.55 -17.48
C GLU A 79 -9.48 -14.74 -17.79
N LEU A 80 -9.63 -13.46 -18.15
CA LEU A 80 -8.50 -12.56 -18.37
C LEU A 80 -7.68 -12.32 -17.09
N PHE A 81 -8.35 -12.05 -15.96
CA PHE A 81 -7.68 -11.68 -14.72
C PHE A 81 -7.21 -12.87 -13.87
N ARG A 82 -7.69 -14.10 -14.12
CA ARG A 82 -7.28 -15.32 -13.39
C ARG A 82 -5.78 -15.42 -13.11
N PRO A 83 -4.87 -15.35 -14.10
CA PRO A 83 -3.43 -15.47 -13.85
C PRO A 83 -2.88 -14.31 -13.00
N PHE A 84 -3.44 -13.11 -13.13
CA PHE A 84 -3.04 -11.94 -12.35
C PHE A 84 -3.49 -12.04 -10.89
N VAL A 85 -4.68 -12.59 -10.66
CA VAL A 85 -5.20 -12.85 -9.31
C VAL A 85 -4.33 -13.87 -8.59
N GLU A 86 -3.96 -14.97 -9.25
CA GLU A 86 -3.08 -15.99 -8.67
C GLU A 86 -1.71 -15.43 -8.32
N LEU A 87 -1.11 -14.64 -9.22
CA LEU A 87 0.16 -13.97 -8.97
C LEU A 87 0.07 -12.98 -7.80
N ALA A 88 -0.93 -12.09 -7.82
CA ALA A 88 -1.14 -11.09 -6.77
C ALA A 88 -1.41 -11.76 -5.41
N TYR A 89 -2.19 -12.84 -5.38
CA TYR A 89 -2.44 -13.62 -4.19
C TYR A 89 -1.13 -14.21 -3.64
N ASN A 90 -0.29 -14.81 -4.48
CA ASN A 90 0.99 -15.36 -4.06
C ASN A 90 1.93 -14.28 -3.49
N ILE A 91 2.01 -13.12 -4.14
CA ILE A 91 2.82 -11.97 -3.67
C ILE A 91 2.33 -11.48 -2.30
N VAL A 92 1.02 -11.35 -2.10
CA VAL A 92 0.47 -10.86 -0.84
C VAL A 92 0.56 -11.94 0.25
N ARG A 93 0.41 -13.21 -0.10
CA ARG A 93 0.55 -14.36 0.81
C ARG A 93 1.94 -14.43 1.43
N THR A 94 3.00 -14.26 0.63
CA THR A 94 4.38 -14.27 1.13
C THR A 94 4.66 -13.07 2.03
N GLN A 95 4.17 -11.88 1.66
CA GLN A 95 4.36 -10.65 2.45
C GLN A 95 3.65 -10.67 3.81
N HIS A 96 2.53 -11.41 3.92
CA HIS A 96 1.73 -11.48 5.14
C HIS A 96 1.89 -12.80 5.93
N GLY A 97 2.82 -13.69 5.53
CA GLY A 97 3.17 -14.89 6.30
C GLY A 97 2.02 -15.89 6.49
N LEU A 98 1.05 -15.93 5.57
CA LEU A 98 -0.09 -16.85 5.68
C LEU A 98 0.36 -18.30 5.35
N PRO A 99 -0.07 -19.30 6.15
CA PRO A 99 0.31 -20.70 5.91
C PRO A 99 -0.12 -21.18 4.52
N SER A 100 0.67 -22.08 3.92
CA SER A 100 0.34 -22.68 2.63
C SER A 100 -1.02 -23.37 2.69
N ALA A 101 -1.84 -23.19 1.65
CA ALA A 101 -3.15 -23.83 1.49
C ALA A 101 -3.11 -25.37 1.41
N CYS A 102 -1.96 -25.99 1.68
CA CYS A 102 -1.67 -27.40 1.48
C CYS A 102 -0.84 -28.00 2.64
N ALA A 103 -1.06 -27.56 3.88
CA ALA A 103 -0.56 -28.30 5.03
C ALA A 103 -1.66 -29.26 5.50
N PRO A 104 -1.45 -30.60 5.51
CA PRO A 104 -2.37 -31.51 6.18
C PRO A 104 -2.48 -31.13 7.66
N PRO A 105 -3.63 -31.38 8.31
CA PRO A 105 -3.84 -31.01 9.71
C PRO A 105 -2.78 -31.72 10.56
N SER A 106 -1.89 -30.95 11.18
CA SER A 106 -0.99 -31.46 12.20
C SER A 106 -1.81 -31.95 13.40
N PRO A 107 -1.47 -33.11 13.99
CA PRO A 107 -2.18 -33.64 15.14
C PRO A 107 -2.03 -32.71 16.37
N PRO A 108 -2.97 -32.75 17.32
CA PRO A 108 -3.02 -31.83 18.45
C PRO A 108 -1.80 -32.00 19.38
N PRO A 109 -1.40 -30.94 20.12
CA PRO A 109 -0.19 -30.95 20.92
C PRO A 109 -0.40 -31.78 22.19
N ALA A 110 0.35 -32.88 22.33
CA ALA A 110 0.52 -33.54 23.60
C ALA A 110 1.60 -32.80 24.42
N HIS A 111 1.16 -32.23 25.56
CA HIS A 111 1.81 -31.93 26.84
C HIS A 111 3.34 -31.71 27.01
N PRO A 112 3.75 -30.93 28.03
CA PRO A 112 5.02 -30.20 28.05
C PRO A 112 6.20 -31.06 28.49
N GLN A 113 7.30 -30.96 27.75
CA GLN A 113 8.62 -31.41 28.19
C GLN A 113 9.68 -30.35 27.88
N PHE A 114 10.13 -29.65 28.92
CA PHE A 114 11.52 -29.21 29.04
C PHE A 114 12.29 -30.32 29.76
N PRO A 115 13.65 -30.38 29.78
CA PRO A 115 14.64 -29.53 29.12
C PRO A 115 15.74 -30.34 28.38
N ALA A 116 16.52 -29.70 27.49
CA ALA A 116 17.95 -30.01 27.32
C ALA A 116 18.66 -28.86 26.61
N ARG A 117 19.87 -28.56 27.08
CA ARG A 117 20.73 -27.43 26.72
C ARG A 117 21.80 -27.90 25.72
N GLN A 118 22.26 -26.95 24.89
CA GLN A 118 23.53 -26.88 24.10
C GLN A 118 23.45 -27.24 22.60
N PRO A 119 24.40 -26.76 21.75
CA PRO A 119 25.34 -25.63 21.86
C PRO A 119 25.23 -24.65 20.66
N LEU A 120 26.06 -23.60 20.70
CA LEU A 120 26.23 -22.57 19.67
C LEU A 120 26.46 -23.15 18.26
N GLY A 121 25.79 -22.57 17.25
CA GLY A 121 26.00 -22.88 15.84
C GLY A 121 25.36 -21.82 14.93
N HIS A 122 26.20 -20.90 14.46
CA HIS A 122 26.09 -20.00 13.31
C HIS A 122 24.69 -19.68 12.74
N ALA A 123 24.18 -18.50 13.11
CA ALA A 123 23.11 -17.84 12.38
C ALA A 123 23.69 -17.20 11.11
N ASP A 124 23.34 -17.75 9.95
CA ASP A 124 23.51 -17.07 8.67
C ASP A 124 22.53 -15.90 8.59
N LEU A 125 23.04 -14.75 8.97
CA LEU A 125 22.41 -13.44 8.78
C LEU A 125 22.57 -13.06 7.31
N ASN A 126 21.56 -13.33 6.49
CA ASN A 126 21.46 -12.70 5.17
C ASN A 126 20.93 -11.27 5.35
N VAL A 127 21.82 -10.38 5.81
CA VAL A 127 21.62 -8.93 5.87
C VAL A 127 21.63 -8.41 4.44
N THR A 128 20.45 -8.16 3.89
CA THR A 128 20.33 -7.24 2.75
C THR A 128 20.19 -5.84 3.30
N GLU A 129 21.31 -5.12 3.33
CA GLU A 129 21.37 -3.68 3.55
C GLU A 129 20.53 -2.96 2.50
N THR A 130 19.36 -2.47 2.91
CA THR A 130 18.74 -1.28 2.30
C THR A 130 17.96 -0.56 3.40
N THR A 131 18.61 0.46 3.99
CA THR A 131 18.03 1.62 4.66
C THR A 131 16.68 1.39 5.35
N VAL A 132 16.70 0.88 6.59
CA VAL A 132 15.48 0.78 7.42
C VAL A 132 15.03 2.21 7.75
N GLY A 133 14.04 2.72 7.01
CA GLY A 133 13.47 4.04 7.26
C GLY A 133 12.93 4.17 8.69
N HIS A 134 12.94 5.38 9.24
CA HIS A 134 12.58 5.69 10.64
C HIS A 134 11.24 5.08 11.07
N LEU A 135 10.24 5.05 10.17
CA LEU A 135 8.96 4.41 10.43
C LEU A 135 9.06 2.89 10.70
N GLY A 136 9.95 2.19 10.01
CA GLY A 136 10.16 0.75 10.18
C GLY A 136 10.79 0.43 11.53
N LEU A 137 11.85 1.15 11.90
CA LEU A 137 12.52 1.01 13.20
C LEU A 137 11.57 1.33 14.36
N PHE A 138 10.80 2.41 14.24
CA PHE A 138 9.85 2.83 15.28
C PHE A 138 8.75 1.79 15.50
N ASN A 139 8.14 1.29 14.43
CA ASN A 139 7.11 0.26 14.55
C ASN A 139 7.67 -1.05 15.10
N GLN A 140 8.88 -1.46 14.68
CA GLN A 140 9.54 -2.65 15.20
C GLN A 140 9.77 -2.55 16.71
N HIS A 141 10.17 -1.39 17.21
CA HIS A 141 10.42 -1.19 18.64
C HIS A 141 9.12 -1.23 19.45
N LEU A 142 8.06 -0.58 18.98
CA LEU A 142 6.77 -0.55 19.67
C LEU A 142 6.08 -1.91 19.70
N GLN A 143 6.25 -2.71 18.63
CA GLN A 143 5.75 -4.08 18.59
C GLN A 143 6.49 -4.99 19.58
N LYS A 144 7.82 -4.85 19.72
CA LYS A 144 8.61 -5.58 20.73
C LYS A 144 8.21 -5.21 22.16
N ALA A 145 7.89 -3.94 22.39
CA ALA A 145 7.46 -3.43 23.68
C ALA A 145 5.95 -3.66 23.97
N ASN A 146 5.21 -4.27 23.04
CA ASN A 146 3.76 -4.51 23.12
C ASN A 146 2.94 -3.24 23.45
N ARG A 147 3.33 -2.09 22.89
CA ARG A 147 2.68 -0.79 23.14
C ARG A 147 1.63 -0.48 22.07
N GLN A 148 0.55 0.18 22.46
CA GLN A 148 -0.49 0.60 21.51
C GLN A 148 -0.11 1.93 20.86
N VAL A 149 -0.25 2.00 19.53
CA VAL A 149 0.17 3.17 18.74
C VAL A 149 -1.01 3.72 17.95
N GLU A 150 -1.27 5.00 18.11
CA GLU A 150 -2.29 5.74 17.38
C GLU A 150 -1.64 6.86 16.55
N TRP A 151 -2.11 7.01 15.31
CA TRP A 151 -1.62 8.00 14.36
C TRP A 151 -2.75 8.97 14.01
N ILE A 152 -2.61 10.22 14.42
CA ILE A 152 -3.61 11.28 14.21
C ILE A 152 -3.14 12.18 13.07
N TYR A 153 -3.99 12.37 12.06
CA TYR A 153 -3.68 13.19 10.88
C TYR A 153 -4.48 14.50 10.91
N SER A 154 -3.81 15.63 10.66
CA SER A 154 -4.45 16.93 10.48
C SER A 154 -4.00 17.62 9.20
N ILE A 155 -4.89 18.45 8.65
CA ILE A 155 -4.62 19.30 7.48
C ILE A 155 -4.11 20.68 7.94
N ARG A 156 -4.48 21.09 9.16
CA ARG A 156 -4.04 22.33 9.80
C ARG A 156 -2.95 22.04 10.83
N ASP A 157 -2.03 22.97 10.99
CA ASP A 157 -0.98 22.91 12.01
C ASP A 157 -1.64 22.93 13.39
N PRO A 158 -1.45 21.92 14.24
CA PRO A 158 -2.03 21.92 15.58
C PRO A 158 -1.36 22.91 16.54
N ASP A 159 -0.18 23.46 16.19
CA ASP A 159 0.58 24.42 17.01
C ASP A 159 0.44 25.88 16.51
N SER A 160 -0.35 26.16 15.47
CA SER A 160 -0.62 27.54 15.07
C SER A 160 -1.61 28.17 16.06
N ASP A 161 -1.13 29.13 16.85
CA ASP A 161 -1.92 29.99 17.76
C ASP A 161 -2.78 31.03 17.00
N ASP A 162 -2.87 30.90 15.68
CA ASP A 162 -3.66 31.79 14.84
C ASP A 162 -5.15 31.41 14.97
N GLY A 163 -5.78 31.91 16.03
CA GLY A 163 -7.23 31.94 16.24
C GLY A 163 -7.98 32.85 15.26
N GLU A 164 -7.56 32.92 14.00
CA GLU A 164 -8.32 33.59 12.95
C GLU A 164 -9.18 32.57 12.21
N GLU A 165 -10.49 32.67 12.41
CA GLU A 165 -11.48 32.07 11.52
C GLU A 165 -11.30 32.67 10.12
N VAL A 166 -10.56 31.96 9.27
CA VAL A 166 -10.43 32.35 7.87
C VAL A 166 -11.76 32.08 7.16
N ASP A 167 -12.40 33.17 6.73
CA ASP A 167 -13.64 33.19 5.95
C ASP A 167 -13.55 32.20 4.75
N PRO A 168 -14.48 31.25 4.60
CA PRO A 168 -14.37 30.15 3.63
C PRO A 168 -14.25 30.59 2.15
N GLU A 169 -14.56 31.84 1.81
CA GLU A 169 -14.55 32.34 0.43
C GLU A 169 -13.18 32.85 -0.06
N MET A 170 -12.21 33.13 0.82
CA MET A 170 -10.92 33.71 0.41
C MET A 170 -9.84 32.66 0.05
N SER A 171 -10.19 31.37 -0.04
CA SER A 171 -9.23 30.30 -0.40
C SER A 171 -9.22 29.94 -1.90
N LYS A 172 -10.00 30.66 -2.75
CA LYS A 172 -9.94 30.54 -4.21
C LYS A 172 -8.71 31.27 -4.75
N GLY A 173 -7.53 30.67 -4.64
CA GLY A 173 -6.38 31.16 -5.42
C GLY A 173 -4.98 30.71 -5.01
N ILE A 174 -4.79 30.15 -3.81
CA ILE A 174 -3.45 29.76 -3.36
C ILE A 174 -3.14 28.35 -3.88
N LYS A 175 -2.36 28.26 -4.96
CA LYS A 175 -1.78 27.02 -5.49
C LYS A 175 -0.66 26.50 -4.56
N THR A 176 -0.94 26.23 -3.29
CA THR A 176 0.06 25.62 -2.40
C THR A 176 -0.12 24.11 -2.35
N THR A 177 1.01 23.40 -2.31
CA THR A 177 1.06 21.96 -2.09
C THR A 177 0.44 21.66 -0.72
N PRO A 178 -0.49 20.70 -0.61
CA PRO A 178 -1.09 20.37 0.68
C PRO A 178 -0.02 19.85 1.64
N VAL A 179 0.09 20.50 2.80
CA VAL A 179 0.95 20.06 3.90
C VAL A 179 0.14 19.13 4.80
N TRP A 180 0.68 17.95 5.06
CA TRP A 180 0.10 16.97 5.98
C TRP A 180 0.80 17.05 7.31
N TYR A 181 0.02 17.08 8.38
CA TYR A 181 0.49 17.02 9.76
C TYR A 181 0.09 15.68 10.37
N VAL A 182 1.01 15.08 11.11
CA VAL A 182 0.83 13.77 11.75
C VAL A 182 1.35 13.84 13.17
N LYS A 183 0.54 13.36 14.11
CA LYS A 183 0.91 13.17 15.51
C LYS A 183 0.87 11.68 15.84
N VAL A 184 1.93 11.17 16.46
CA VAL A 184 1.92 9.81 17.01
C VAL A 184 1.71 9.86 18.52
N VAL A 185 0.80 9.00 18.97
CA VAL A 185 0.44 8.79 20.37
C VAL A 185 0.71 7.32 20.69
N VAL A 186 1.43 7.04 21.77
CA VAL A 186 1.71 5.68 22.25
C VAL A 186 1.26 5.57 23.69
N ASP A 187 0.36 4.63 23.96
CA ASP A 187 -0.31 4.43 25.25
C ASP A 187 -0.92 5.72 25.84
N GLY A 188 -1.51 6.55 24.98
CA GLY A 188 -2.15 7.83 25.38
C GLY A 188 -1.20 9.02 25.54
N GLU A 189 0.12 8.82 25.45
CA GLU A 189 1.10 9.90 25.52
C GLU A 189 1.59 10.29 24.11
N HIS A 190 1.86 11.58 23.88
CA HIS A 190 2.40 12.05 22.61
C HIS A 190 3.87 11.64 22.43
N PHE A 191 4.19 10.92 21.35
CA PHE A 191 5.55 10.44 21.08
C PHE A 191 6.31 11.23 20.01
N GLY A 192 5.63 11.86 19.06
CA GLY A 192 6.28 12.65 18.02
C GLY A 192 5.31 13.28 17.05
N LYS A 193 5.74 14.33 16.35
CA LYS A 193 4.99 15.04 15.33
C LYS A 193 5.78 15.13 14.04
N GLY A 194 5.07 15.26 12.93
CA GLY A 194 5.70 15.25 11.62
C GLY A 194 4.87 16.01 10.62
N LYS A 195 5.55 16.75 9.76
CA LYS A 195 4.94 17.48 8.65
C LYS A 195 5.57 17.07 7.33
N GLY A 196 4.79 17.12 6.26
CA GLY A 196 5.34 16.87 4.94
C GLY A 196 4.31 17.03 3.82
N ASN A 197 4.81 17.13 2.59
CA ASN A 197 3.98 17.30 1.41
C ASN A 197 3.19 16.03 1.03
N THR A 198 3.41 14.93 1.74
CA THR A 198 2.65 13.67 1.63
C THR A 198 2.41 13.08 3.01
N LYS A 199 1.31 12.33 3.18
CA LYS A 199 1.04 11.56 4.41
C LYS A 199 2.18 10.62 4.80
N LYS A 200 2.89 10.06 3.81
CA LYS A 200 4.03 9.15 4.04
C LYS A 200 5.24 9.90 4.61
N ALA A 201 5.56 11.06 4.06
CA ALA A 201 6.65 11.90 4.55
C ALA A 201 6.37 12.40 5.97
N ALA A 202 5.18 12.94 6.22
CA ALA A 202 4.77 13.42 7.54
C ALA A 202 4.81 12.31 8.61
N ARG A 203 4.36 11.09 8.26
CA ARG A 203 4.42 9.93 9.17
C ARG A 203 5.85 9.48 9.46
N ASN A 204 6.73 9.50 8.46
CA ASN A 204 8.13 9.14 8.64
C ASN A 204 8.86 10.14 9.56
N GLU A 205 8.53 11.42 9.45
CA GLU A 205 9.09 12.46 10.33
C GLU A 205 8.58 12.32 11.77
N ALA A 206 7.28 12.05 11.95
CA ALA A 206 6.72 11.76 13.28
C ALA A 206 7.33 10.51 13.93
N ALA A 207 7.64 9.48 13.13
CA ALA A 207 8.34 8.30 13.62
C ALA A 207 9.80 8.60 14.04
N LYS A 208 10.48 9.50 13.33
CA LYS A 208 11.83 9.95 13.67
C LYS A 208 11.86 10.64 15.02
N GLU A 209 10.91 11.55 15.28
CA GLU A 209 10.79 12.21 16.57
C GLU A 209 10.42 11.22 17.68
N GLY A 210 9.54 10.26 17.38
CA GLY A 210 9.21 9.16 18.28
C GLY A 210 10.41 8.30 18.69
N LEU A 211 11.33 8.01 17.76
CA LEU A 211 12.56 7.26 18.06
C LEU A 211 13.51 8.04 18.98
N LYS A 212 13.63 9.36 18.79
CA LYS A 212 14.39 10.22 19.69
C LYS A 212 13.81 10.22 21.10
N LYS A 213 12.48 10.25 21.24
CA LYS A 213 11.82 10.17 22.55
C LYS A 213 12.00 8.82 23.24
N LEU A 214 12.22 7.75 22.46
CA LEU A 214 12.56 6.41 22.95
C LEU A 214 14.07 6.23 23.24
N ASP A 215 14.87 7.30 23.15
CA ASP A 215 16.34 7.29 23.31
C ASP A 215 17.08 6.38 22.30
N ILE A 216 16.49 6.23 21.11
CA ILE A 216 17.06 5.44 20.02
C ILE A 216 17.56 6.43 18.97
N ASN A 217 18.88 6.66 18.94
CA ASN A 217 19.50 7.47 17.90
C ASN A 217 19.46 6.74 16.55
N VAL A 218 18.99 7.44 15.51
CA VAL A 218 18.86 7.00 14.11
C VAL A 218 19.43 8.05 13.17
#